data_AF-A0A934WQ78-F1
#
_entry.id   AF-A0A934WQ78-F1
#
_cell.length_a   1.000
_cell.length_b   1.000
_cell.length_c   1.000
_cell.angle_alpha   90.00
_cell.angle_beta   90.00
_cell.angle_gamma   90.00
#
_symmetry.space_group_name_H-M   'P 1'
#
loop_
_entity.id
_entity.type
_entity.pdbx_description
1 polymer ?
#
loop_
_entity_poly.entity_id
_entity_poly.type
_entity_poly.pdbx_seq_one_letter_code
_entity_poly.pdbx_strand_id
1 'polypeptide(L)'
;MMTGRFRVRCPGCGNVTDINTDIPCPKCGNTLAPMGAEIKLYRMGSPIGVAIGFGVYIDGQPCGHIGNKETVSYSVPFGTHNVRMTAGMSRKCVDMTLTLTPQAPVGYLKAHIKPGFISNTVVIEPAMPQDMPL
;
A
#
# COMPACT_ATOMS: atom_id res chain seq x y z
N MET A 1 -1.97 -19.35 -0.76
CA MET A 1 -0.78 -18.85 -1.49
C MET A 1 -0.95 -17.35 -1.64
N MET A 2 -0.02 -16.53 -1.13
CA MET A 2 -0.07 -15.08 -1.28
C MET A 2 0.36 -14.73 -2.71
N THR A 3 -0.60 -14.59 -3.63
CA THR A 3 -0.36 -14.06 -4.97
C THR A 3 -0.48 -12.54 -4.89
N GLY A 4 0.67 -11.88 -4.76
CA GLY A 4 0.80 -10.43 -4.56
C GLY A 4 2.07 -10.10 -3.78
N ARG A 5 2.68 -8.93 -4.02
CA ARG A 5 3.87 -8.50 -3.24
C ARG A 5 3.44 -8.20 -1.81
N PHE A 6 4.03 -8.87 -0.83
CA PHE A 6 3.80 -8.59 0.59
C PHE A 6 4.95 -7.76 1.15
N ARG A 7 4.64 -6.58 1.65
CA ARG A 7 5.61 -5.58 2.08
C ARG A 7 5.48 -5.33 3.56
N VAL A 8 6.62 -5.31 4.23
CA VAL A 8 6.71 -5.03 5.66
C VAL A 8 7.72 -3.91 5.91
N ARG A 9 7.38 -3.04 6.85
CA ARG A 9 8.32 -2.07 7.41
C ARG A 9 8.95 -2.68 8.65
N CYS A 10 10.28 -2.85 8.63
CA CYS A 10 11.00 -3.41 9.76
C CYS A 10 10.84 -2.53 11.00
N PRO A 11 10.35 -3.07 12.13
CA PRO A 11 10.16 -2.28 13.35
C PRO A 11 11.49 -1.83 13.97
N GLY A 12 12.60 -2.55 13.73
CA GLY A 12 13.90 -2.22 14.30
C GLY A 12 14.64 -1.09 13.59
N CYS A 13 14.67 -1.09 12.26
CA CYS A 13 15.46 -0.14 11.47
C CYS A 13 14.65 0.70 10.47
N GLY A 14 13.33 0.49 10.39
CA GLY A 14 12.44 1.20 9.48
C GLY A 14 12.59 0.80 8.00
N ASN A 15 13.45 -0.17 7.67
CA ASN A 15 13.64 -0.62 6.30
C ASN A 15 12.35 -1.25 5.75
N VAL A 16 11.99 -0.87 4.53
CA VAL A 16 10.84 -1.42 3.82
C VAL A 16 11.33 -2.50 2.89
N THR A 17 10.78 -3.71 3.01
CA THR A 17 11.18 -4.82 2.15
C THR A 17 9.97 -5.64 1.75
N ASP A 18 10.02 -6.16 0.53
CA ASP A 18 9.10 -7.19 0.08
C ASP A 18 9.59 -8.51 0.69
N ILE A 19 8.68 -9.30 1.26
CA ILE A 19 8.97 -10.62 1.83
C ILE A 19 8.06 -11.64 1.16
N ASN A 20 8.61 -12.83 0.88
CA ASN A 20 7.83 -13.97 0.40
C ASN A 20 7.66 -15.05 1.48
N THR A 21 8.43 -14.99 2.57
CA THR A 21 8.45 -15.89 3.74
C THR A 21 9.21 -15.24 4.91
N ASP A 22 9.30 -15.90 6.08
CA ASP A 22 9.96 -15.48 7.34
C ASP A 22 11.47 -15.18 7.21
N ILE A 23 11.84 -14.18 6.41
CA ILE A 23 13.22 -13.78 6.18
C ILE A 23 13.57 -12.62 7.12
N PRO A 24 14.74 -12.65 7.79
CA PRO A 24 15.20 -11.52 8.58
C PRO A 24 15.38 -10.26 7.72
N CYS A 25 15.26 -9.09 8.35
CA CYS A 25 15.42 -7.82 7.68
C CYS A 25 16.80 -7.75 6.99
N PRO A 26 16.88 -7.49 5.68
CA PRO A 26 18.16 -7.48 4.95
C PRO A 26 19.11 -6.37 5.42
N LYS A 27 18.59 -5.36 6.12
CA LYS A 27 19.38 -4.22 6.60
C LYS A 27 19.95 -4.43 8.01
N CYS A 28 19.18 -5.02 8.93
CA CYS A 28 19.56 -5.09 10.35
C CYS A 28 19.47 -6.49 10.97
N GLY A 29 19.07 -7.51 10.21
CA GLY A 29 19.01 -8.90 10.68
C GLY A 29 17.82 -9.24 11.59
N ASN A 30 16.99 -8.25 11.99
CA ASN A 30 15.83 -8.52 12.84
C ASN A 30 14.79 -9.37 12.13
N THR A 31 14.23 -10.36 12.82
CA THR A 31 13.12 -11.16 12.32
C THR A 31 11.93 -10.27 11.95
N LEU A 32 11.45 -10.44 10.73
CA LEU A 32 10.25 -9.76 10.24
C LEU A 32 9.07 -10.69 10.40
N ALA A 33 8.21 -10.41 11.37
CA ALA A 33 6.93 -11.09 11.53
C ALA A 33 5.79 -10.18 11.02
N PRO A 34 4.74 -10.75 10.40
CA PRO A 34 3.51 -10.00 10.12
C PRO A 34 2.95 -9.39 11.41
N MET A 35 2.57 -8.12 11.36
CA MET A 35 2.15 -7.31 12.51
C MET A 35 0.68 -7.54 12.95
N GLY A 36 0.01 -8.55 12.39
CA GLY A 36 -1.35 -8.95 12.76
C GLY A 36 -2.46 -8.43 11.85
N ALA A 37 -2.28 -7.28 11.21
CA ALA A 37 -3.21 -6.71 10.23
C ALA A 37 -2.55 -6.50 8.85
N GLU A 38 -3.40 -6.38 7.82
CA GLU A 38 -2.97 -6.26 6.43
C GLU A 38 -3.78 -5.19 5.69
N ILE A 39 -3.09 -4.32 4.95
CA ILE A 39 -3.70 -3.42 3.97
C ILE A 39 -3.38 -3.95 2.58
N LYS A 40 -4.37 -4.43 1.84
CA LYS A 40 -4.25 -4.78 0.42
C LYS A 40 -4.61 -3.59 -0.43
N LEU A 41 -3.63 -3.07 -1.17
CA LEU A 41 -3.79 -1.91 -2.03
C LEU A 41 -3.62 -2.32 -3.49
N TYR A 42 -4.68 -2.16 -4.28
CA TYR A 42 -4.64 -2.32 -5.73
C TYR A 42 -4.53 -0.97 -6.42
N ARG A 43 -3.52 -0.78 -7.26
CA ARG A 43 -3.45 0.37 -8.16
C ARG A 43 -4.15 0.04 -9.46
N MET A 44 -5.29 0.69 -9.70
CA MET A 44 -6.00 0.60 -10.96
C MET A 44 -5.15 1.13 -12.12
N GLY A 45 -5.37 0.54 -13.30
CA GLY A 45 -4.72 0.96 -14.53
C GLY A 45 -4.99 2.44 -14.83
N SER A 46 -3.97 3.17 -15.25
CA SER A 46 -4.13 4.56 -15.68
C SER A 46 -4.76 4.63 -17.08
N PRO A 47 -5.87 5.39 -17.28
CA PRO A 47 -6.47 5.59 -18.60
C PRO A 47 -5.61 6.46 -19.53
N ILE A 48 -4.58 7.13 -18.98
CA ILE A 48 -3.72 8.08 -19.69
C ILE A 48 -2.29 7.55 -19.91
N GLY A 49 -2.08 6.22 -19.84
CA GLY A 49 -0.78 5.60 -20.13
C GLY A 49 0.33 5.89 -19.12
N VAL A 50 0.01 6.45 -17.95
CA VAL A 50 1.01 6.77 -16.91
C VAL A 50 1.47 5.49 -16.22
N ALA A 51 2.65 4.99 -16.64
CA ALA A 51 3.31 3.81 -16.10
C ALA A 51 4.18 4.10 -14.85
N ILE A 52 4.31 5.36 -14.43
CA ILE A 52 5.16 5.76 -13.29
C ILE A 52 4.61 5.16 -11.99
N GLY A 53 5.45 4.55 -11.15
CA GLY A 53 5.10 4.02 -9.83
C GLY A 53 4.53 5.07 -8.89
N PHE A 54 3.58 4.71 -8.02
CA PHE A 54 3.08 5.61 -6.98
C PHE A 54 3.79 5.33 -5.67
N GLY A 55 4.34 6.35 -5.04
CA GLY A 55 4.90 6.24 -3.70
C GLY A 55 3.77 6.08 -2.68
N VAL A 56 3.86 5.06 -1.83
CA VAL A 56 2.86 4.74 -0.80
C VAL A 56 3.39 5.18 0.55
N TYR A 57 2.53 5.80 1.34
CA TYR A 57 2.81 6.21 2.71
C TYR A 57 1.71 5.67 3.61
N ILE A 58 2.11 5.05 4.73
CA ILE A 58 1.21 4.62 5.79
C ILE A 58 1.64 5.34 7.06
N ASP A 59 0.72 6.05 7.69
CA ASP A 59 0.95 6.88 8.89
C ASP A 59 2.10 7.89 8.69
N GLY A 60 2.15 8.47 7.48
CA GLY A 60 3.20 9.41 7.07
C GLY A 60 4.57 8.78 6.77
N GLN A 61 4.72 7.46 6.95
CA GLN A 61 5.98 6.76 6.72
C GLN A 61 6.03 6.16 5.32
N PRO A 62 7.15 6.30 4.58
CA PRO A 62 7.26 5.74 3.24
C PRO A 62 7.23 4.21 3.30
N CYS A 63 6.43 3.60 2.43
CA CYS A 63 6.24 2.16 2.29
C CYS A 63 6.56 1.70 0.86
N GLY A 64 7.47 2.37 0.16
CA GLY A 64 7.89 2.00 -1.19
C GLY A 64 6.88 2.40 -2.27
N HIS A 65 6.99 1.78 -3.45
CA HIS A 65 6.17 2.12 -4.62
C HIS A 65 5.22 1.00 -5.03
N ILE A 66 4.14 1.36 -5.72
CA ILE A 66 3.22 0.44 -6.40
C ILE A 66 3.10 0.79 -7.89
N GLY A 67 3.31 -0.22 -8.73
CA GLY A 67 3.24 -0.18 -10.17
C GLY A 67 1.82 -0.16 -10.73
N ASN A 68 1.71 0.06 -12.03
CA ASN A 68 0.42 0.10 -12.73
C ASN A 68 -0.22 -1.29 -12.76
N LYS A 69 -1.51 -1.39 -12.42
CA LYS A 69 -2.25 -2.66 -12.31
C LYS A 69 -1.64 -3.66 -11.32
N GLU A 70 -0.92 -3.18 -10.31
CA GLU A 70 -0.30 -4.01 -9.29
C GLU A 70 -1.14 -4.02 -8.01
N THR A 71 -1.18 -5.16 -7.32
CA THR A 71 -1.68 -5.30 -5.95
C THR A 71 -0.50 -5.52 -5.00
N VAL A 72 -0.41 -4.71 -3.95
CA VAL A 72 0.60 -4.85 -2.89
C VAL A 72 -0.11 -4.94 -1.54
N SER A 73 0.33 -5.90 -0.74
CA SER A 73 -0.09 -6.10 0.64
C SER A 73 0.90 -5.44 1.59
N TYR A 74 0.40 -4.75 2.62
CA TYR A 74 1.23 -4.12 3.65
C TYR A 74 0.90 -4.69 5.00
N SER A 75 1.89 -5.21 5.72
CA SER A 75 1.70 -5.62 7.11
C SER A 75 1.76 -4.42 8.04
N VAL A 76 0.73 -4.26 8.86
CA VAL A 76 0.57 -3.15 9.81
C VAL A 76 0.03 -3.69 11.15
N PRO A 77 0.24 -3.00 12.28
CA PRO A 77 -0.39 -3.38 13.54
C PRO A 77 -1.91 -3.22 13.46
N PHE A 78 -2.65 -3.77 14.42
CA PHE A 78 -4.05 -3.38 14.59
C PHE A 78 -4.15 -1.91 15.00
N GLY A 79 -5.17 -1.22 14.52
CA GLY A 79 -5.35 0.20 14.80
C GLY A 79 -5.92 0.98 13.63
N THR A 80 -5.91 2.30 13.78
CA THR A 80 -6.33 3.22 12.72
C THR A 80 -5.10 3.66 11.94
N HIS A 81 -5.15 3.49 10.63
CA HIS A 81 -4.07 3.83 9.72
C HIS A 81 -4.52 4.86 8.69
N ASN A 82 -3.64 5.81 8.39
CA ASN A 82 -3.81 6.73 7.29
C ASN A 82 -2.94 6.29 6.11
N VAL A 83 -3.55 6.10 4.95
CA VAL A 83 -2.90 5.71 3.70
C VAL A 83 -2.92 6.90 2.75
N ARG A 84 -1.74 7.26 2.26
CA ARG A 84 -1.53 8.31 1.27
C ARG A 84 -0.70 7.78 0.11
N MET A 85 -0.96 8.31 -1.07
CA MET A 85 -0.19 7.99 -2.27
C MET A 85 0.29 9.26 -2.97
N THR A 86 1.41 9.14 -3.68
CA THR A 86 1.98 10.24 -4.48
C THR A 86 2.34 9.72 -5.86
N ALA A 87 2.15 10.54 -6.89
CA ALA A 87 2.38 10.15 -8.29
C ALA A 87 3.19 11.23 -9.03
N GLY A 88 4.51 11.03 -9.15
CA GLY A 88 5.40 11.96 -9.84
C GLY A 88 5.26 13.40 -9.32
N MET A 89 5.06 14.37 -10.23
CA MET A 89 4.85 15.78 -9.86
C MET A 89 3.44 16.08 -9.32
N SER A 90 2.50 15.13 -9.40
CA SER A 90 1.15 15.29 -8.85
C SER A 90 1.16 14.94 -7.36
N ARG A 91 1.06 15.97 -6.51
CA ARG A 91 1.06 15.84 -5.05
C ARG A 91 -0.34 15.76 -4.42
N LYS A 92 -1.41 15.86 -5.23
CA LYS A 92 -2.78 15.83 -4.71
C LYS A 92 -3.22 14.38 -4.52
N CYS A 93 -3.55 14.05 -3.28
CA CYS A 93 -4.06 12.76 -2.86
C CYS A 93 -5.33 12.98 -2.04
N VAL A 94 -6.37 12.20 -2.32
CA VAL A 94 -7.45 11.95 -1.36
C VAL A 94 -6.99 10.76 -0.52
N ASP A 95 -6.52 11.06 0.68
CA ASP A 95 -6.07 10.03 1.63
C ASP A 95 -7.23 9.15 2.08
N MET A 96 -6.89 7.94 2.51
CA MET A 96 -7.84 7.02 3.11
C MET A 96 -7.45 6.74 4.55
N THR A 97 -8.41 6.78 5.45
CA THR A 97 -8.24 6.31 6.83
C THR A 97 -9.09 5.06 7.03
N LEU A 98 -8.50 4.02 7.61
CA LEU A 98 -9.18 2.77 7.92
C LEU A 98 -8.78 2.26 9.29
N THR A 99 -9.70 1.55 9.95
CA THR A 99 -9.47 0.91 11.24
C THR A 99 -9.47 -0.60 11.06
N LEU A 100 -8.36 -1.25 11.45
CA LEU A 100 -8.18 -2.70 11.39
C LEU A 100 -8.26 -3.29 12.79
N THR A 101 -9.08 -4.32 12.95
CA THR A 101 -9.31 -5.00 14.23
C THR A 101 -9.02 -6.48 14.10
N PRO A 102 -8.86 -7.23 15.21
CA PRO A 102 -8.72 -8.69 15.14
C PRO A 102 -9.88 -9.39 14.41
N GLN A 103 -11.09 -8.81 14.44
CA GLN A 103 -12.28 -9.32 13.77
C GLN A 103 -12.36 -8.91 12.29
N ALA A 104 -11.71 -7.81 11.91
CA ALA A 104 -11.58 -7.32 10.55
C ALA A 104 -10.11 -6.95 10.25
N PRO A 105 -9.22 -7.96 10.14
CA PRO A 105 -7.78 -7.75 10.10
C PRO A 105 -7.26 -7.28 8.74
N VAL A 106 -8.09 -7.33 7.70
CA VAL A 106 -7.70 -6.99 6.32
C VAL A 106 -8.50 -5.80 5.80
N GLY A 107 -7.79 -4.73 5.43
CA GLY A 107 -8.34 -3.59 4.73
C GLY A 107 -8.07 -3.68 3.23
N TYR A 108 -9.11 -3.55 2.42
CA TYR A 108 -9.03 -3.60 0.96
C TYR A 108 -9.18 -2.19 0.40
N LEU A 109 -8.18 -1.72 -0.34
CA LEU A 109 -8.13 -0.38 -0.92
C LEU A 109 -7.82 -0.45 -2.41
N LYS A 110 -8.45 0.41 -3.20
CA LYS A 110 -8.06 0.64 -4.59
C LYS A 110 -7.68 2.10 -4.80
N ALA A 111 -6.74 2.32 -5.70
CA ALA A 111 -6.27 3.65 -6.04
C ALA A 111 -6.34 3.89 -7.54
N HIS A 112 -6.79 5.08 -7.93
CA HIS A 112 -6.86 5.50 -9.33
C HIS A 112 -6.49 6.98 -9.49
N ILE A 113 -6.14 7.36 -10.72
CA ILE A 113 -5.96 8.77 -11.07
C ILE A 113 -7.31 9.33 -11.49
N LYS A 114 -7.74 10.40 -10.83
CA LYS A 114 -8.82 11.26 -11.30
C LYS A 114 -8.21 12.44 -12.08
N PRO A 115 -8.41 12.52 -13.41
CA PRO A 115 -7.95 13.66 -14.19
C PRO A 115 -8.60 14.95 -13.70
N GLY A 116 -7.82 16.02 -13.62
CA GLY A 116 -8.30 17.35 -13.30
C GLY A 116 -7.82 18.36 -14.33
N PHE A 117 -8.53 19.49 -14.45
CA PHE A 117 -8.24 20.52 -15.44
C PHE A 117 -6.82 21.13 -15.30
N ILE A 118 -6.33 21.26 -14.06
CA ILE A 118 -5.01 21.83 -13.74
C ILE A 118 -4.02 20.75 -13.31
N SER A 119 -4.48 19.75 -12.57
CA SER A 119 -3.63 18.71 -11.99
C SER A 119 -4.45 17.44 -11.75
N ASN A 120 -3.81 16.30 -11.95
CA ASN A 120 -4.37 15.01 -11.58
C ASN A 120 -4.41 14.83 -10.06
N THR A 121 -5.41 14.12 -9.57
CA THR A 121 -5.53 13.73 -8.16
C THR A 121 -5.46 12.21 -8.06
N VAL A 122 -4.63 11.70 -7.15
CA VAL A 122 -4.69 10.28 -6.77
C VAL A 122 -5.82 10.11 -5.77
N VAL A 123 -6.75 9.20 -6.04
CA VAL A 123 -7.86 8.89 -5.15
C VAL A 123 -7.65 7.49 -4.61
N ILE A 124 -7.74 7.34 -3.29
CA ILE A 124 -7.73 6.06 -2.60
C ILE A 124 -9.14 5.85 -2.03
N GLU A 125 -9.73 4.70 -2.32
CA GLU A 125 -11.09 4.37 -1.87
C GLU A 125 -11.17 2.93 -1.35
N PRO A 126 -12.16 2.61 -0.49
CA PRO A 126 -12.36 1.25 -0.05
C PRO A 126 -12.69 0.34 -1.24
N ALA A 127 -12.24 -0.90 -1.16
CA ALA A 127 -12.46 -1.93 -2.15
C ALA A 127 -13.01 -3.20 -1.46
N MET A 128 -13.45 -4.15 -2.28
CA MET A 128 -13.82 -5.49 -1.83
C MET A 128 -12.73 -6.51 -2.24
N PRO A 129 -12.69 -7.70 -1.61
CA PRO A 129 -11.77 -8.76 -2.01
C PRO A 129 -11.85 -9.11 -3.50
N GLN A 130 -13.05 -9.07 -4.08
CA GLN A 130 -13.29 -9.35 -5.50
C GLN A 130 -12.74 -8.27 -6.45
N ASP A 131 -12.45 -7.07 -5.95
CA ASP A 131 -11.85 -5.97 -6.73
C ASP A 131 -10.32 -6.11 -6.83
N MET A 132 -9.72 -7.04 -6.09
CA MET A 132 -8.28 -7.28 -6.08
C MET A 132 -7.90 -8.25 -7.19
N PRO A 133 -7.19 -7.82 -8.25
CA PRO A 133 -6.60 -8.76 -9.18
C PRO A 133 -5.51 -9.55 -8.47
N LEU A 134 -5.48 -10.86 -8.78
CA LEU A 134 -4.50 -11.84 -8.31
C LEU A 134 -3.11 -11.60 -8.93
#